data_AF-A0AAJ1R8A7-F1
#
_entry.id   AF-A0AAJ1R8A7-F1
#
_cell.length_a   1.000
_cell.length_b   1.000
_cell.length_c   1.000
_cell.angle_alpha   90.00
_cell.angle_beta   90.00
_cell.angle_gamma   90.00
#
_symmetry.space_group_name_H-M   'P 1'
#
loop_
_entity.id
_entity.type
_entity.pdbx_description
1 polymer ?
#
loop_
_entity_poly.entity_id
_entity_poly.type
_entity_poly.pdbx_seq_one_letter_code
_entity_poly.pdbx_strand_id
1 'polypeptide(L)'
;MALLNREKIKTVVLESLATIADLPENPEEANFSAWNNFHKHVFLSTLKGKINALPYFMNDGTTTHMAYYDIALNPDSTDNWATVKDCINWIKKNQRVVYL
;
A
#
# COMPACT_ATOMS: atom_id res chain seq x y z
N MET A 1 -1.72 -16.87 -10.02
CA MET A 1 -1.04 -15.61 -9.68
C MET A 1 -1.60 -15.16 -8.35
N ALA A 2 -0.80 -15.20 -7.29
CA ALA A 2 -1.28 -14.89 -5.95
C ALA A 2 -1.14 -13.38 -5.71
N LEU A 3 -2.25 -12.65 -5.73
CA LEU A 3 -2.31 -11.25 -5.29
C LEU A 3 -2.15 -11.15 -3.77
N LEU A 4 -1.74 -9.98 -3.28
CA LEU A 4 -1.67 -9.70 -1.85
C LEU A 4 -3.07 -9.75 -1.24
N ASN A 5 -3.17 -10.44 -0.10
CA ASN A 5 -4.39 -10.46 0.69
C ASN A 5 -4.55 -9.12 1.45
N ARG A 6 -5.75 -8.89 2.00
CA ARG A 6 -6.07 -7.64 2.71
C ARG A 6 -5.13 -7.40 3.90
N GLU A 7 -4.76 -8.45 4.63
CA GLU A 7 -3.90 -8.35 5.82
C GLU A 7 -2.50 -7.86 5.47
N LYS A 8 -1.86 -8.44 4.45
CA LYS A 8 -0.55 -7.98 3.95
C LYS A 8 -0.60 -6.53 3.49
N ILE A 9 -1.65 -6.16 2.74
CA ILE A 9 -1.85 -4.77 2.30
C ILE A 9 -2.01 -3.85 3.51
N LYS A 10 -2.83 -4.22 4.48
CA LYS A 10 -3.04 -3.45 5.71
C LYS A 10 -1.72 -3.23 6.44
N THR A 11 -0.95 -4.29 6.69
CA THR A 11 0.35 -4.18 7.36
C THR A 11 1.26 -3.19 6.66
N VAL A 12 1.39 -3.31 5.33
CA VAL A 12 2.27 -2.44 4.56
C VAL A 12 1.78 -0.99 4.55
N VAL A 13 0.47 -0.77 4.45
CA VAL A 13 -0.11 0.58 4.56
C VAL A 13 0.19 1.18 5.91
N LEU A 14 -0.07 0.47 7.01
CA LEU A 14 0.18 0.97 8.36
C LEU A 14 1.67 1.25 8.62
N GLU A 15 2.56 0.36 8.19
CA GLU A 15 4.00 0.60 8.29
C GLU A 15 4.45 1.81 7.48
N SER A 16 3.84 2.06 6.32
CA SER A 16 4.14 3.23 5.49
C SER A 16 3.66 4.51 6.16
N LEU A 17 2.49 4.46 6.80
CA LEU A 17 1.91 5.57 7.55
C LEU A 17 2.74 5.96 8.78
N ALA A 18 3.25 4.96 9.50
CA ALA A 18 4.12 5.19 10.65
C ALA A 18 5.41 5.97 10.31
N THR A 19 5.77 6.11 9.02
CA THR A 19 6.92 6.92 8.60
C THR A 19 6.65 8.43 8.55
N ILE A 20 5.38 8.84 8.52
CA ILE A 20 4.98 10.25 8.36
C ILE A 20 4.17 10.79 9.55
N ALA A 21 3.52 9.92 10.32
CA ALA A 21 2.67 10.31 11.44
C ALA A 21 2.50 9.17 12.44
N ASP A 22 2.23 9.51 13.70
CA ASP A 22 1.76 8.55 14.68
C ASP A 22 0.35 8.06 14.31
N LEU A 23 0.18 6.74 14.37
CA LEU A 23 -1.09 6.11 14.05
C LEU A 23 -2.06 6.23 15.24
N PRO A 24 -3.33 6.63 15.01
CA PRO A 24 -4.34 6.60 16.06
C PRO A 24 -4.69 5.15 16.44
N GLU A 25 -5.37 4.98 17.57
CA GLU A 25 -5.81 3.67 18.10
C GLU A 25 -6.62 2.87 17.05
N ASN A 26 -7.43 3.56 16.25
CA ASN A 26 -8.14 3.00 15.09
C ASN A 26 -7.53 3.51 13.77
N PRO A 27 -6.43 2.92 13.28
CA PRO A 27 -5.70 3.47 12.14
C PRO A 27 -6.43 3.29 10.81
N GLU A 28 -7.40 2.36 10.71
CA GLU A 28 -8.22 2.21 9.49
C GLU A 28 -9.21 3.36 9.29
N GLU A 29 -9.60 4.06 10.36
CA GLU A 29 -10.52 5.20 10.33
C GLU A 29 -9.79 6.54 10.19
N ALA A 30 -8.46 6.52 10.23
CA ALA A 30 -7.64 7.71 10.05
C ALA A 30 -7.92 8.37 8.67
N ASN A 31 -8.07 9.69 8.68
CA ASN A 31 -8.38 10.48 7.49
C ASN A 31 -7.12 11.14 6.93
N PHE A 32 -6.96 11.08 5.60
CA PHE A 32 -5.85 11.70 4.87
C PHE A 32 -5.95 13.24 4.80
N SER A 33 -7.09 13.83 5.16
CA SER A 33 -7.35 15.28 5.14
C SER A 33 -6.47 16.08 6.08
N ALA A 34 -5.98 15.47 7.16
CA ALA A 34 -5.06 16.09 8.10
C ALA A 34 -3.63 16.21 7.56
N TRP A 35 -3.32 15.60 6.41
CA TRP A 35 -1.97 15.55 5.87
C TRP A 35 -1.77 16.53 4.73
N ASN A 36 -0.67 17.27 4.81
CA ASN A 36 -0.23 18.13 3.72
C ASN A 36 0.27 17.29 2.53
N ASN A 37 0.48 17.96 1.38
CA ASN A 37 0.93 17.30 0.15
C ASN A 37 2.29 16.61 0.30
N PHE A 38 3.17 17.14 1.15
CA PHE A 38 4.48 16.53 1.42
C PHE A 38 4.32 15.17 2.13
N HIS A 39 3.53 15.10 3.21
CA HIS A 39 3.23 13.86 3.92
C HIS A 39 2.57 12.84 3.00
N LYS A 40 1.56 13.27 2.20
CA LYS A 40 0.91 12.41 1.21
C LYS A 40 1.93 11.83 0.22
N HIS A 41 2.84 12.64 -0.29
CA HIS A 41 3.86 12.20 -1.24
C HIS A 41 4.85 11.20 -0.62
N VAL A 42 5.36 11.49 0.58
CA VAL A 42 6.26 10.59 1.31
C VAL A 42 5.55 9.26 1.59
N PHE A 43 4.31 9.29 2.07
CA PHE A 43 3.52 8.08 2.31
C PHE A 43 3.36 7.24 1.03
N LEU A 44 2.92 7.84 -0.08
CA LEU A 44 2.70 7.12 -1.33
C LEU A 44 4.00 6.52 -1.88
N SER A 45 5.12 7.26 -1.79
CA SER A 45 6.43 6.78 -2.21
C SER A 45 6.89 5.60 -1.35
N THR A 46 6.78 5.71 -0.03
CA THR A 46 7.11 4.62 0.90
C THR A 46 6.22 3.40 0.69
N LEU A 47 4.91 3.61 0.51
CA LEU A 47 3.94 2.56 0.26
C LEU A 47 4.28 1.78 -1.02
N LYS A 48 4.55 2.50 -2.12
CA LYS A 48 4.97 1.87 -3.38
C LYS A 48 6.26 1.07 -3.19
N GLY A 49 7.27 1.67 -2.56
CA GLY A 49 8.55 1.01 -2.29
C GLY A 49 8.37 -0.27 -1.48
N LYS A 50 7.58 -0.24 -0.41
CA LYS A 50 7.31 -1.42 0.42
C LYS A 50 6.52 -2.49 -0.33
N ILE A 51 5.51 -2.14 -1.12
CA ILE A 51 4.75 -3.12 -1.93
C ILE A 51 5.67 -3.81 -2.94
N ASN A 52 6.51 -3.04 -3.65
CA ASN A 52 7.42 -3.59 -4.65
C ASN A 52 8.54 -4.45 -4.04
N ALA A 53 8.89 -4.20 -2.77
CA ALA A 53 9.88 -4.98 -2.03
C ALA A 53 9.31 -6.28 -1.40
N LEU A 54 7.99 -6.48 -1.41
CA LEU A 54 7.41 -7.72 -0.91
C LEU A 54 7.81 -8.89 -1.82
N PRO A 55 8.20 -10.04 -1.26
CA PRO A 55 8.48 -11.21 -2.04
C PRO A 55 7.22 -11.67 -2.78
N TYR A 56 7.33 -11.91 -4.09
CA TYR A 56 6.23 -12.46 -4.87
C TYR A 56 6.08 -13.95 -4.61
N PHE A 57 4.87 -14.36 -4.22
CA PHE A 57 4.54 -15.75 -3.92
C PHE A 57 3.94 -16.43 -5.15
N MET A 58 4.55 -17.53 -5.57
CA MET A 58 4.03 -18.41 -6.61
C MET A 58 2.87 -19.26 -6.06
N ASN A 59 2.11 -19.90 -6.96
CA ASN A 59 0.94 -20.70 -6.58
C ASN A 59 1.32 -21.91 -5.70
N ASP A 60 2.57 -22.35 -5.74
CA ASP A 60 3.12 -23.44 -4.93
C ASP A 60 3.61 -22.97 -3.53
N GLY A 61 3.46 -21.68 -3.22
CA GLY A 61 3.88 -21.07 -1.97
C GLY A 61 5.35 -20.65 -1.91
N THR A 62 6.15 -20.94 -2.95
CA THR A 62 7.54 -20.50 -3.03
C THR A 62 7.65 -19.03 -3.44
N THR A 63 8.77 -18.39 -3.11
CA THR A 63 9.04 -17.00 -3.52
C THR A 63 9.92 -16.97 -4.77
N THR A 64 9.73 -15.95 -5.61
CA THR A 64 10.58 -15.74 -6.79
C THR A 64 10.93 -14.27 -6.96
N HIS A 65 12.08 -14.01 -7.58
CA HIS A 65 12.55 -12.68 -7.96
C HIS A 65 12.16 -12.32 -9.39
N MET A 66 11.54 -13.24 -10.14
CA MET A 66 11.12 -13.01 -11.53
C MET A 66 9.85 -12.15 -11.66
N ALA A 67 9.23 -11.78 -10.54
CA ALA A 67 8.07 -10.91 -10.53
C ALA A 67 7.98 -10.15 -9.21
N TYR A 68 7.24 -9.04 -9.21
CA TYR A 68 6.96 -8.24 -8.02
C TYR A 68 5.54 -7.66 -8.07
N TYR A 69 5.03 -7.28 -6.89
CA TYR A 69 3.75 -6.57 -6.78
C TYR A 69 3.93 -5.10 -7.11
N ASP A 70 3.06 -4.54 -7.93
CA ASP A 70 3.09 -3.11 -8.28
C ASP A 70 1.71 -2.49 -8.16
N ILE A 71 1.72 -1.16 -8.05
CA ILE A 71 0.52 -0.35 -7.92
C ILE A 71 0.76 1.03 -8.56
N ALA A 72 -0.21 1.45 -9.36
CA ALA A 72 -0.22 2.79 -9.96
C ALA A 72 -0.69 3.84 -8.93
N LEU A 73 0.22 4.21 -8.02
CA LEU A 73 0.00 5.34 -7.11
C LEU A 73 0.38 6.65 -7.78
N ASN A 74 -0.55 7.59 -7.79
CA ASN A 74 -0.35 8.99 -8.19
C ASN A 74 -0.52 9.89 -6.95
N PRO A 75 0.03 11.12 -6.95
CA PRO A 75 -0.15 12.07 -5.84
C PRO A 75 -1.63 12.27 -5.48
N ASP A 76 -2.49 12.31 -6.50
CA ASP A 76 -3.95 12.50 -6.37
C ASP A 76 -4.70 11.21 -5.97
N SER A 77 -4.00 10.06 -5.86
CA SER A 77 -4.63 8.82 -5.40
C SER A 77 -5.21 8.96 -3.99
N THR A 78 -4.55 9.77 -3.14
CA THR A 78 -5.04 10.05 -1.77
C THR A 78 -6.32 10.87 -1.75
N ASP A 79 -6.62 11.66 -2.78
CA ASP A 79 -7.84 12.47 -2.83
C ASP A 79 -9.08 11.61 -3.11
N ASN A 80 -8.88 10.40 -3.60
CA ASN A 80 -9.95 9.40 -3.78
C ASN A 80 -10.18 8.54 -2.52
N TRP A 81 -9.42 8.74 -1.44
CA TRP A 81 -9.50 7.95 -0.22
C TRP A 81 -9.85 8.84 0.96
N ALA A 82 -11.07 8.69 1.48
CA ALA A 82 -11.46 9.41 2.69
C ALA A 82 -10.73 8.85 3.92
N THR A 83 -10.47 7.54 3.93
CA THR A 83 -9.88 6.84 5.07
C THR A 83 -8.79 5.85 4.65
N VAL A 84 -7.93 5.48 5.60
CA VAL A 84 -6.93 4.41 5.40
C VAL A 84 -7.57 3.09 4.96
N LYS A 85 -8.78 2.79 5.43
CA LYS A 85 -9.57 1.66 4.96
C LYS A 85 -9.85 1.72 3.45
N ASP A 86 -10.15 2.90 2.92
CA ASP A 86 -10.38 3.11 1.48
C ASP A 86 -9.10 2.89 0.69
N CYS A 87 -7.96 3.36 1.20
CA CYS A 87 -6.64 3.07 0.64
C CYS A 87 -6.38 1.56 0.55
N ILE A 88 -6.54 0.82 1.65
CA ILE A 88 -6.36 -0.64 1.68
C ILE A 88 -7.27 -1.34 0.65
N ASN A 89 -8.54 -0.94 0.59
CA ASN A 89 -9.51 -1.52 -0.34
C ASN A 89 -9.17 -1.18 -1.80
N TRP A 90 -8.68 0.03 -2.06
CA TRP A 90 -8.28 0.47 -3.38
C TRP A 90 -7.05 -0.30 -3.86
N ILE A 91 -6.02 -0.46 -3.03
CA ILE A 91 -4.84 -1.27 -3.34
C ILE A 91 -5.25 -2.71 -3.66
N LYS A 92 -6.12 -3.30 -2.84
CA LYS A 92 -6.60 -4.67 -3.05
C LYS A 92 -7.22 -4.87 -4.44
N LYS A 93 -7.92 -3.85 -4.96
CA LYS A 93 -8.59 -3.87 -6.28
C LYS A 93 -7.66 -3.53 -7.45
N ASN A 94 -6.61 -2.74 -7.23
CA ASN A 94 -5.78 -2.15 -8.29
C ASN A 94 -4.32 -2.64 -8.31
N GLN A 95 -3.94 -3.51 -7.38
CA GLN A 95 -2.64 -4.18 -7.42
C GLN A 95 -2.48 -5.00 -8.71
N ARG A 96 -1.26 -5.07 -9.20
CA ARG A 96 -0.88 -5.89 -10.35
C ARG A 96 0.42 -6.62 -10.07
N VAL A 97 0.69 -7.63 -10.87
CA VAL A 97 1.97 -8.36 -10.86
C VAL A 97 2.74 -7.92 -12.09
N VAL A 98 4.01 -7.56 -11.91
CA VAL A 98 4.93 -7.24 -13.00
C VAL A 98 5.99 -8.32 -13.07
N TYR A 99 6.19 -8.89 -14.26
CA TYR A 99 7.20 -9.90 -14.55
C TYR A 99 8.46 -9.23 -15.10
N LEU A 100 9.63 -9.69 -14.65
CA LEU A 100 10.95 -9.23 -15.09
C LEU A 100 11.44 -10.00 -16.33
#